data_AF-A0A7S2MAF7-F1
#
_entry.id   AF-A0A7S2MAF7-F1
#
_cell.length_a   1.000
_cell.length_b   1.000
_cell.length_c   1.000
_cell.angle_alpha   90.00
_cell.angle_beta   90.00
_cell.angle_gamma   90.00
#
_symmetry.space_group_name_H-M   'P 1'
#
loop_
_entity.id
_entity.type
_entity.pdbx_description
1 polymer ?
#
loop_
_entity_poly.entity_id
_entity_poly.type
_entity_poly.pdbx_seq_one_letter_code
_entity_poly.pdbx_strand_id
1 'polypeptide(L)'
;VACSRQQQLATMTAQECSLTTLEAVSDILSQAPPIAACHLRPHPACCLFISWNGCIVLVYDGFPPPLVQAKMRITNNNDVMLRLKEENFGSKWPKTTLGAVNDGADELSLEQFTRLRDICNRYSKQIINNISTNNGIKVDSLSIVEYQQRGLEKLSKRIDVPLDDPTTKSCNDVDEDSSSNSTPSEEEQSRVNSVISEWNDVQAYLPKVNAPGSRIESYRQDFCGR
;
A
#
# COMPACT_ATOMS: atom_id res chain seq x y z
N VAL A 1 -24.05 -49.96 -23.22
CA VAL A 1 -24.57 -48.83 -22.41
C VAL A 1 -23.58 -48.31 -21.34
N ALA A 2 -22.42 -48.95 -21.12
CA ALA A 2 -21.42 -48.49 -20.13
C ALA A 2 -20.31 -47.55 -20.68
N CYS A 3 -20.25 -47.30 -21.99
CA CYS A 3 -19.17 -46.51 -22.60
C CYS A 3 -19.51 -45.00 -22.73
N SER A 4 -20.77 -44.62 -22.54
CA SER A 4 -21.22 -43.22 -22.72
C SER A 4 -21.16 -42.37 -21.45
N ARG A 5 -21.14 -42.97 -20.24
CA ARG A 5 -21.06 -42.21 -18.98
C ARG A 5 -19.64 -41.76 -18.63
N GLN A 6 -18.60 -42.50 -18.99
CA GLN A 6 -17.21 -42.09 -18.74
C GLN A 6 -16.76 -40.97 -19.68
N GLN A 7 -17.30 -40.88 -20.90
CA GLN A 7 -17.05 -39.73 -21.78
C GLN A 7 -17.84 -38.47 -21.37
N GLN A 8 -19.00 -38.60 -20.73
CA GLN A 8 -19.71 -37.44 -20.17
C GLN A 8 -19.09 -36.92 -18.87
N LEU A 9 -18.42 -37.75 -18.06
CA LEU A 9 -17.63 -37.27 -16.92
C LEU A 9 -16.27 -36.69 -17.32
N ALA A 10 -15.70 -37.09 -18.46
CA ALA A 10 -14.42 -36.56 -18.95
C ALA A 10 -14.54 -35.24 -19.73
N THR A 11 -15.77 -34.78 -20.02
CA THR A 11 -16.02 -33.55 -20.80
C THR A 11 -16.64 -32.43 -19.94
N MET A 12 -16.65 -32.57 -18.60
CA MET A 12 -17.21 -31.59 -17.67
C MET A 12 -16.18 -30.96 -16.70
N THR A 13 -14.87 -31.11 -16.90
CA THR A 13 -13.84 -30.53 -16.00
C THR A 13 -12.66 -29.86 -16.70
N ALA A 14 -12.79 -29.51 -17.99
CA ALA A 14 -11.82 -28.64 -18.68
C ALA A 14 -12.38 -27.24 -18.96
N GLN A 15 -13.49 -26.90 -18.29
CA GLN A 15 -14.02 -25.54 -18.15
C GLN A 15 -13.94 -25.12 -16.67
N GLU A 16 -12.88 -25.56 -16.00
CA GLU A 16 -12.51 -25.05 -14.68
C GLU A 16 -11.93 -23.66 -14.87
N CYS A 17 -12.71 -22.67 -14.41
CA CYS A 17 -12.40 -21.26 -14.27
C CYS A 17 -10.89 -21.00 -14.09
N SER A 18 -10.20 -20.65 -15.17
CA SER A 18 -8.95 -19.90 -15.07
C SER A 18 -9.33 -18.48 -14.63
N LEU A 19 -9.54 -18.27 -13.33
CA LEU A 19 -9.66 -16.93 -12.77
C LEU A 19 -8.43 -16.13 -13.20
N THR A 20 -8.64 -14.91 -13.70
CA THR A 20 -7.51 -14.00 -13.89
C THR A 20 -6.83 -13.77 -12.54
N THR A 21 -5.53 -13.46 -12.51
CA THR A 21 -4.83 -13.16 -11.25
C THR A 21 -5.58 -12.11 -10.42
N LEU A 22 -6.23 -11.14 -11.07
CA LEU A 22 -7.07 -10.14 -10.40
C LEU A 22 -8.28 -10.73 -9.68
N GLU A 23 -9.01 -11.63 -10.34
CA GLU A 23 -10.18 -12.28 -9.75
C GLU A 23 -9.76 -13.21 -8.61
N ALA A 24 -8.66 -13.95 -8.77
CA ALA A 24 -8.12 -14.78 -7.70
C ALA A 24 -7.72 -13.95 -6.45
N VAL A 25 -7.07 -12.78 -6.64
CA VAL A 25 -6.77 -11.87 -5.51
C VAL A 25 -8.06 -11.36 -4.86
N SER A 26 -9.07 -11.00 -5.67
CA SER A 26 -10.36 -10.51 -5.18
C SER A 26 -11.05 -11.56 -4.31
N ASP A 27 -11.07 -12.81 -4.77
CA ASP A 27 -11.65 -13.93 -4.03
C ASP A 27 -10.91 -14.15 -2.71
N ILE A 28 -9.56 -14.14 -2.73
CA ILE A 28 -8.73 -14.29 -1.52
C ILE A 28 -9.01 -13.18 -0.48
N LEU A 29 -9.13 -11.94 -0.93
CA LEU A 29 -9.41 -10.81 -0.04
C LEU A 29 -10.85 -10.85 0.51
N SER A 30 -11.79 -11.43 -0.25
CA SER A 30 -13.20 -11.55 0.13
C SER A 30 -13.50 -12.77 1.01
N GLN A 31 -12.53 -13.65 1.25
CA GLN A 31 -12.70 -14.83 2.12
C GLN A 31 -12.99 -14.46 3.58
N ALA A 32 -13.70 -15.34 4.29
CA ALA A 32 -13.96 -15.19 5.71
C ALA A 32 -12.71 -15.48 6.57
N PRO A 33 -12.52 -14.79 7.71
CA PRO A 33 -13.32 -13.65 8.18
C PRO A 33 -13.11 -12.41 7.28
N PRO A 34 -14.09 -11.52 7.11
CA PRO A 34 -13.90 -10.32 6.29
C PRO A 34 -12.80 -9.41 6.87
N ILE A 35 -12.10 -8.68 6.00
CA ILE A 35 -11.09 -7.71 6.41
C ILE A 35 -11.81 -6.45 6.88
N ALA A 36 -11.55 -6.02 8.12
CA ALA A 36 -12.20 -4.85 8.70
C ALA A 36 -11.71 -3.53 8.09
N ALA A 37 -12.60 -2.54 8.00
CA ALA A 37 -12.24 -1.16 7.72
C ALA A 37 -11.35 -0.61 8.86
N CYS A 38 -10.43 0.28 8.52
CA CYS A 38 -9.47 0.83 9.48
C CYS A 38 -9.09 2.27 9.14
N HIS A 39 -8.20 2.86 9.93
CA HIS A 39 -7.64 4.18 9.66
C HIS A 39 -6.12 4.12 9.52
N LEU A 40 -5.59 4.77 8.49
CA LEU A 40 -4.17 5.08 8.38
C LEU A 40 -3.89 6.39 9.09
N ARG A 41 -2.96 6.38 10.05
CA ARG A 41 -2.56 7.57 10.80
C ARG A 41 -1.23 8.10 10.27
N PRO A 42 -1.10 9.41 9.96
CA PRO A 42 0.20 9.99 9.62
C PRO A 42 1.23 9.73 10.73
N HIS A 43 2.48 9.51 10.34
CA HIS A 43 3.55 9.26 11.31
C HIS A 43 3.71 10.45 12.29
N PRO A 44 3.77 10.22 13.62
CA PRO A 44 3.58 11.27 14.63
C PRO A 44 4.73 12.27 14.73
N ALA A 45 5.94 11.91 14.29
CA ALA A 45 7.10 12.81 14.36
C ALA A 45 7.35 13.57 13.04
N CYS A 46 7.04 12.94 11.91
CA CYS A 46 7.35 13.44 10.58
C CYS A 46 6.57 12.60 9.55
N CYS A 47 5.52 13.17 8.98
CA CYS A 47 4.66 12.46 8.03
C CYS A 47 4.89 12.92 6.58
N LEU A 48 5.50 14.08 6.34
CA LEU A 48 5.95 14.49 5.02
C LEU A 48 7.48 14.49 4.98
N PHE A 49 8.07 13.83 4.01
CA PHE A 49 9.50 13.96 3.72
C PHE A 49 9.84 13.55 2.28
N ILE A 50 11.10 13.75 1.87
CA ILE A 50 11.61 13.35 0.57
C ILE A 50 12.23 11.95 0.69
N SER A 51 11.61 10.93 0.11
CA SER A 51 12.15 9.57 0.12
C SER A 51 13.36 9.42 -0.80
N TRP A 52 13.91 8.21 -0.85
CA TRP A 52 14.90 7.83 -1.85
C TRP A 52 14.43 8.21 -3.26
N ASN A 53 15.39 8.57 -4.12
CA ASN A 53 15.17 9.03 -5.50
C ASN A 53 14.36 10.34 -5.64
N GLY A 54 14.19 11.11 -4.55
CA GLY A 54 13.65 12.47 -4.61
C GLY A 54 12.12 12.57 -4.61
N CYS A 55 11.40 11.46 -4.37
CA CYS A 55 9.94 11.49 -4.31
C CYS A 55 9.47 12.13 -3.00
N ILE A 56 8.50 13.05 -3.06
CA ILE A 56 7.82 13.55 -1.87
C ILE A 56 6.73 12.57 -1.47
N VAL A 57 6.71 12.17 -0.20
CA VAL A 57 5.81 11.14 0.32
C VAL A 57 5.08 11.61 1.57
N LEU A 58 3.81 11.22 1.70
CA LEU A 58 3.08 11.18 2.97
C LEU A 58 3.24 9.79 3.58
N VAL A 59 3.64 9.72 4.84
CA VAL A 59 4.00 8.47 5.53
C VAL A 59 3.12 8.27 6.74
N TYR A 60 2.74 7.01 6.95
CA TYR A 60 1.87 6.59 8.03
C TYR A 60 2.65 5.81 9.09
N ASP A 61 2.09 5.74 10.29
CA ASP A 61 2.73 5.15 11.48
C ASP A 61 3.01 3.64 11.39
N GLY A 62 2.41 2.95 10.42
CA GLY A 62 2.54 1.51 10.21
C GLY A 62 1.27 0.97 9.58
N PHE A 63 1.30 -0.26 9.03
CA PHE A 63 0.08 -0.88 8.55
C PHE A 63 -0.80 -1.30 9.74
N PRO A 64 -2.07 -0.88 9.81
CA PRO A 64 -3.01 -1.39 10.80
C PRO A 64 -3.25 -2.91 10.62
N PRO A 65 -3.64 -3.63 11.68
CA PRO A 65 -3.83 -5.08 11.64
C PRO A 65 -4.68 -5.59 10.46
N PRO A 66 -5.80 -4.95 10.05
CA PRO A 66 -6.57 -5.40 8.90
C PRO A 66 -5.78 -5.33 7.58
N LEU A 67 -4.92 -4.33 7.39
CA LEU A 67 -4.09 -4.23 6.18
C LEU A 67 -2.94 -5.23 6.20
N VAL A 68 -2.37 -5.51 7.39
CA VAL A 68 -1.39 -6.61 7.55
C VAL A 68 -2.04 -7.95 7.22
N GLN A 69 -3.27 -8.19 7.68
CA GLN A 69 -4.06 -9.38 7.36
C GLN A 69 -4.27 -9.53 5.84
N ALA A 70 -4.64 -8.44 5.16
CA ALA A 70 -4.79 -8.43 3.70
C ALA A 70 -3.48 -8.85 3.00
N LYS A 71 -2.35 -8.26 3.40
CA LYS A 71 -1.02 -8.59 2.85
C LYS A 71 -0.66 -10.06 3.10
N MET A 72 -0.86 -10.56 4.32
CA MET A 72 -0.58 -11.96 4.66
C MET A 72 -1.40 -12.94 3.82
N ARG A 73 -2.67 -12.64 3.52
CA ARG A 73 -3.50 -13.49 2.64
C ARG A 73 -2.94 -13.56 1.23
N ILE A 74 -2.53 -12.42 0.67
CA ILE A 74 -1.92 -12.38 -0.67
C ILE A 74 -0.61 -13.19 -0.66
N THR A 75 0.27 -12.95 0.31
CA THR A 75 1.57 -13.64 0.42
C THR A 75 1.41 -15.15 0.59
N ASN A 76 0.53 -15.60 1.49
CA ASN A 76 0.34 -17.03 1.78
C ASN A 76 -0.23 -17.82 0.59
N ASN A 77 -0.90 -17.13 -0.34
CA ASN A 77 -1.46 -17.74 -1.55
C ASN A 77 -0.61 -17.46 -2.80
N ASN A 78 0.52 -16.74 -2.66
CA ASN A 78 1.27 -16.24 -3.80
C ASN A 78 1.91 -17.37 -4.63
N ASP A 79 2.59 -18.30 -3.96
CA ASP A 79 3.37 -19.35 -4.63
C ASP A 79 2.48 -20.41 -5.30
N VAL A 80 1.23 -20.54 -4.84
CA VAL A 80 0.30 -21.58 -5.30
C VAL A 80 -0.64 -21.05 -6.38
N MET A 81 -1.17 -19.83 -6.22
CA MET A 81 -2.25 -19.32 -7.07
C MET A 81 -1.91 -18.05 -7.85
N LEU A 82 -1.22 -17.09 -7.24
CA LEU A 82 -1.14 -15.73 -7.78
C LEU A 82 0.11 -15.45 -8.63
N ARG A 83 1.24 -16.07 -8.29
CA ARG A 83 2.55 -15.91 -8.95
C ARG A 83 2.98 -14.44 -9.09
N LEU A 84 2.65 -13.60 -8.11
CA LEU A 84 3.12 -12.22 -8.04
C LEU A 84 4.60 -12.19 -7.68
N LYS A 85 5.30 -11.14 -8.11
CA LYS A 85 6.67 -10.86 -7.66
C LYS A 85 6.67 -10.61 -6.16
N GLU A 86 7.78 -10.98 -5.51
CA GLU A 86 7.97 -10.68 -4.10
C GLU A 86 7.85 -9.16 -3.84
N GLU A 87 7.29 -8.82 -2.69
CA GLU A 87 7.18 -7.44 -2.26
C GLU A 87 8.55 -6.78 -2.04
N ASN A 88 8.80 -5.68 -2.74
CA ASN A 88 9.99 -4.87 -2.55
C ASN A 88 9.94 -4.10 -1.21
N PHE A 89 11.12 -3.85 -0.61
CA PHE A 89 11.24 -3.09 0.64
C PHE A 89 10.47 -1.75 0.62
N GLY A 90 10.47 -1.07 -0.53
CA GLY A 90 9.77 0.20 -0.71
C GLY A 90 8.26 0.14 -0.49
N SER A 91 7.58 -1.00 -0.57
CA SER A 91 6.13 -1.10 -0.30
C SER A 91 5.80 -1.81 1.02
N LYS A 92 6.81 -2.30 1.76
CA LYS A 92 6.66 -2.97 3.07
C LYS A 92 6.26 -2.01 4.20
N TRP A 93 6.19 -0.71 3.93
CA TRP A 93 5.73 0.31 4.87
C TRP A 93 4.74 1.25 4.17
N PRO A 94 3.71 1.72 4.88
CA PRO A 94 2.63 2.48 4.28
C PRO A 94 3.08 3.91 3.92
N LYS A 95 2.86 4.29 2.68
CA LYS A 95 3.04 5.67 2.20
C LYS A 95 2.19 5.98 0.99
N THR A 96 1.97 7.28 0.79
CA THR A 96 1.40 7.85 -0.43
C THR A 96 2.45 8.71 -1.10
N THR A 97 2.79 8.41 -2.35
CA THR A 97 3.67 9.27 -3.14
C THR A 97 2.87 10.46 -3.64
N LEU A 98 3.31 11.68 -3.32
CA LEU A 98 2.64 12.92 -3.68
C LEU A 98 3.24 13.57 -4.93
N GLY A 99 4.49 13.24 -5.26
CA GLY A 99 5.20 13.78 -6.40
C GLY A 99 6.54 13.10 -6.61
N ALA A 100 6.98 13.12 -7.86
CA ALA A 100 8.28 12.61 -8.30
C ALA A 100 9.07 13.75 -8.95
N VAL A 101 10.40 13.62 -8.94
CA VAL A 101 11.30 14.57 -9.60
C VAL A 101 11.14 14.46 -11.12
N ASN A 102 11.18 15.60 -11.81
CA ASN A 102 11.19 15.63 -13.26
C ASN A 102 12.45 14.96 -13.83
N ASP A 103 12.32 14.33 -14.99
CA ASP A 103 13.46 13.82 -15.73
C ASP A 103 14.40 14.96 -16.11
N GLY A 104 15.71 14.73 -15.98
CA GLY A 104 16.75 15.72 -16.24
C GLY A 104 16.87 16.84 -15.20
N ALA A 105 16.14 16.79 -14.08
CA ALA A 105 16.36 17.73 -12.99
C ALA A 105 17.75 17.55 -12.37
N ASP A 106 18.38 18.68 -12.03
CA ASP A 106 19.66 18.69 -11.32
C ASP A 106 19.54 18.04 -9.93
N GLU A 107 20.66 17.52 -9.44
CA GLU A 107 20.76 17.01 -8.07
C GLU A 107 20.53 18.12 -7.04
N LEU A 108 19.89 17.77 -5.92
CA LEU A 108 19.72 18.71 -4.83
C LEU A 108 21.07 18.98 -4.16
N SER A 109 21.38 20.26 -3.95
CA SER A 109 22.46 20.66 -3.06
C SER A 109 22.08 20.40 -1.60
N LEU A 110 23.07 20.32 -0.71
CA LEU A 110 22.82 20.18 0.73
C LEU A 110 21.96 21.31 1.29
N GLU A 111 22.15 22.54 0.81
CA GLU A 111 21.36 23.70 1.21
C GLU A 111 19.90 23.58 0.76
N GLN A 112 19.68 23.21 -0.51
CA GLN A 112 18.32 23.01 -1.04
C GLN A 112 17.60 21.89 -0.30
N PHE A 113 18.30 20.80 -0.03
CA PHE A 113 17.76 19.66 0.68
C PHE A 113 17.43 19.98 2.15
N THR A 114 18.29 20.73 2.83
CA THR A 114 18.01 21.25 4.18
C THR A 114 16.77 22.12 4.20
N ARG A 115 16.63 23.02 3.22
CA ARG A 115 15.44 23.88 3.09
C ARG A 115 14.17 23.07 2.82
N LEU A 116 14.24 22.05 1.97
CA LEU A 116 13.12 21.14 1.73
C LEU A 116 12.73 20.38 3.01
N ARG A 117 13.70 19.94 3.80
CA ARG A 117 13.45 19.30 5.10
C ARG A 117 12.71 20.21 6.05
N ASP A 118 13.10 21.48 6.15
CA ASP A 118 12.39 22.44 7.00
C ASP A 118 10.94 22.67 6.57
N ILE A 119 10.70 22.72 5.25
CA ILE A 119 9.35 22.81 4.67
C ILE A 119 8.54 21.56 5.04
N CYS A 120 9.09 20.38 4.82
CA CYS A 120 8.46 19.11 5.14
C CYS A 120 8.11 18.99 6.64
N ASN A 121 9.03 19.38 7.52
CA ASN A 121 8.81 19.39 8.97
C ASN A 121 7.70 20.37 9.37
N ARG A 122 7.67 21.56 8.76
CA ARG A 122 6.64 22.58 9.03
C ARG A 122 5.25 22.08 8.67
N TYR A 123 5.08 21.51 7.46
CA TYR A 123 3.79 21.02 7.00
C TYR A 123 3.39 19.71 7.68
N SER A 124 4.35 18.85 8.07
CA SER A 124 4.07 17.67 8.89
C SER A 124 3.35 18.07 10.18
N LYS A 125 3.85 19.08 10.90
CA LYS A 125 3.20 19.58 12.13
C LYS A 125 1.77 20.06 11.88
N GLN A 126 1.52 20.73 10.76
CA GLN A 126 0.17 21.17 10.42
C GLN A 126 -0.77 19.99 10.14
N ILE A 127 -0.30 18.99 9.37
CA ILE A 127 -1.07 17.78 9.08
C ILE A 127 -1.41 17.04 10.36
N ILE A 128 -0.43 16.81 11.24
CA ILE A 128 -0.61 16.11 12.51
C ILE A 128 -1.59 16.86 13.42
N ASN A 129 -1.52 18.20 13.47
CA ASN A 129 -2.44 18.99 14.28
C ASN A 129 -3.87 19.03 13.72
N ASN A 130 -4.02 18.99 12.39
CA ASN A 130 -5.33 19.10 11.73
C ASN A 130 -6.06 17.75 11.63
N ILE A 131 -5.32 16.67 11.40
CA ILE A 131 -5.85 15.31 11.44
C ILE A 131 -5.93 14.96 12.93
N SER A 132 -7.04 15.35 13.57
CA SER A 132 -7.29 15.11 15.00
C SER A 132 -6.87 13.69 15.36
N THR A 133 -6.19 13.52 16.50
CA THR A 133 -5.55 12.27 16.95
C THR A 133 -6.46 11.02 16.95
N ASN A 134 -7.77 11.18 16.76
CA ASN A 134 -8.75 10.10 16.65
C ASN A 134 -9.29 9.81 15.24
N ASN A 135 -9.10 10.70 14.25
CA ASN A 135 -9.64 10.54 12.89
C ASN A 135 -8.51 10.47 11.88
N GLY A 136 -7.84 9.30 11.79
CA GLY A 136 -6.93 9.02 10.69
C GLY A 136 -7.64 9.02 9.33
N ILE A 137 -6.93 8.66 8.27
CA ILE A 137 -7.51 8.50 6.93
C ILE A 137 -8.26 7.17 6.90
N LYS A 138 -9.60 7.21 6.80
CA LYS A 138 -10.43 6.00 6.69
C LYS A 138 -10.04 5.21 5.45
N VAL A 139 -9.89 3.90 5.62
CA VAL A 139 -9.72 2.89 4.56
C VAL A 139 -10.92 1.97 4.66
N ASP A 140 -11.81 2.07 3.68
CA ASP A 140 -13.07 1.32 3.59
C ASP A 140 -13.09 0.33 2.43
N SER A 141 -12.05 0.32 1.60
CA SER A 141 -11.96 -0.52 0.42
C SER A 141 -10.51 -0.74 0.01
N LEU A 142 -10.25 -1.88 -0.65
CA LEU A 142 -8.99 -2.20 -1.31
C LEU A 142 -9.24 -2.34 -2.80
N SER A 143 -8.36 -1.79 -3.63
CA SER A 143 -8.45 -1.92 -5.08
C SER A 143 -7.37 -2.85 -5.61
N ILE A 144 -7.77 -3.79 -6.46
CA ILE A 144 -6.87 -4.64 -7.23
C ILE A 144 -6.85 -4.07 -8.65
N VAL A 145 -5.67 -3.66 -9.11
CA VAL A 145 -5.52 -2.91 -10.36
C VAL A 145 -4.57 -3.60 -11.32
N GLU A 146 -5.01 -3.74 -12.57
CA GLU A 146 -4.15 -3.96 -13.71
C GLU A 146 -3.95 -2.60 -14.37
N TYR A 147 -2.70 -2.14 -14.43
CA TYR A 147 -2.37 -0.80 -14.88
C TYR A 147 -1.46 -0.83 -16.10
N GLN A 148 -1.62 0.18 -16.96
CA GLN A 148 -0.71 0.42 -18.08
C GLN A 148 0.45 1.33 -17.68
N GLN A 149 0.30 2.08 -16.57
CA GLN A 149 1.29 3.05 -16.10
C GLN A 149 1.40 2.96 -14.58
N ARG A 150 2.62 2.98 -14.05
CA ARG A 150 2.87 2.79 -12.60
C ARG A 150 2.28 3.91 -11.74
N GLY A 151 2.04 5.09 -12.32
CA GLY A 151 1.34 6.21 -11.69
C GLY A 151 -0.17 6.02 -11.55
N LEU A 152 -0.73 4.92 -12.07
CA LEU A 152 -2.17 4.60 -12.04
C LEU A 152 -3.07 5.61 -12.79
N GLU A 153 -2.50 6.50 -13.58
CA GLU A 153 -3.23 7.45 -14.46
C GLU A 153 -3.99 6.71 -15.59
N LYS A 154 -3.50 5.53 -15.99
CA LYS A 154 -4.14 4.64 -16.98
C LYS A 154 -4.28 3.22 -16.44
N LEU A 155 -5.52 2.78 -16.26
CA LEU A 155 -5.88 1.45 -15.79
C LEU A 155 -6.48 0.61 -16.91
N SER A 156 -6.14 -0.68 -16.95
CA SER A 156 -6.77 -1.68 -17.82
C SER A 156 -7.97 -2.34 -17.12
N LYS A 157 -7.82 -2.71 -15.85
CA LYS A 157 -8.87 -3.34 -15.04
C LYS A 157 -8.73 -2.91 -13.57
N ARG A 158 -9.85 -2.78 -12.88
CA ARG A 158 -9.92 -2.48 -11.44
C ARG A 158 -11.06 -3.28 -10.82
N ILE A 159 -10.78 -3.92 -9.68
CA ILE A 159 -11.76 -4.57 -8.82
C ILE A 159 -11.64 -3.95 -7.44
N ASP A 160 -12.73 -3.44 -6.89
CA ASP A 160 -12.78 -2.89 -5.54
C ASP A 160 -13.39 -3.92 -4.58
N VAL A 161 -12.67 -4.21 -3.51
CA VAL A 161 -13.07 -5.11 -2.43
C VAL A 161 -13.43 -4.24 -1.21
N PRO A 162 -14.71 -4.14 -0.84
CA PRO A 162 -15.12 -3.38 0.33
C PRO A 162 -14.60 -4.03 1.60
N LEU A 163 -14.22 -3.20 2.58
CA LEU A 163 -13.83 -3.63 3.92
C LEU A 163 -15.03 -3.54 4.86
N ASP A 164 -15.11 -4.48 5.80
CA ASP A 164 -16.22 -4.57 6.74
C ASP A 164 -16.13 -3.43 7.77
N ASP A 165 -17.12 -2.53 7.77
CA ASP A 165 -17.19 -1.46 8.76
C ASP A 165 -17.72 -2.01 10.10
N PRO A 166 -16.89 -2.12 11.16
CA PRO A 166 -17.32 -2.69 12.44
C PRO A 166 -18.47 -1.89 13.07
N THR A 167 -18.62 -0.60 12.73
CA THR A 167 -19.68 0.25 13.29
C THR A 167 -21.08 -0.06 12.74
N THR A 168 -21.16 -0.76 11.60
CA THR A 168 -22.44 -1.09 10.97
C THR A 168 -23.07 -2.37 11.51
N LYS A 169 -22.32 -3.20 12.25
CA LYS A 169 -22.82 -4.42 12.89
C LYS A 169 -23.18 -4.15 14.36
N SER A 170 -24.14 -3.26 14.58
CA SER A 170 -24.71 -3.04 15.92
C SER A 170 -25.68 -4.17 16.26
N CYS A 171 -25.18 -5.19 16.95
CA CYS A 171 -25.95 -6.00 17.87
C CYS A 171 -25.21 -6.01 19.23
N ASN A 172 -25.53 -5.02 20.05
CA ASN A 172 -25.56 -5.05 21.52
C ASN A 172 -24.35 -5.44 22.38
N ASP A 173 -23.12 -5.57 21.86
CA ASP A 173 -21.95 -5.70 22.73
C ASP A 173 -21.02 -4.49 22.58
N VAL A 174 -20.96 -3.68 23.64
CA VAL A 174 -20.10 -2.49 23.74
C VAL A 174 -18.70 -2.95 24.13
N ASP A 175 -17.94 -3.45 23.16
CA ASP A 175 -16.50 -3.62 23.33
C ASP A 175 -15.82 -2.27 23.07
N GLU A 176 -15.27 -1.69 24.14
CA GLU A 176 -14.52 -0.42 24.21
C GLU A 176 -13.27 -0.34 23.30
N ASP A 177 -12.99 -1.36 22.48
CA ASP A 177 -11.70 -1.53 21.79
C ASP A 177 -11.75 -1.33 20.26
N SER A 178 -12.66 -0.50 19.75
CA SER A 178 -12.66 -0.12 18.32
C SER A 178 -11.39 0.65 17.88
N SER A 179 -10.57 1.11 18.85
CA SER A 179 -9.25 1.73 18.61
C SER A 179 -8.15 0.73 18.24
N SER A 180 -8.29 -0.54 18.66
CA SER A 180 -7.30 -1.60 18.42
C SER A 180 -7.07 -1.86 16.92
N ASN A 181 -8.14 -1.89 16.11
CA ASN A 181 -8.05 -2.24 14.68
C ASN A 181 -7.29 -1.21 13.81
N SER A 182 -7.05 0.01 14.31
CA SER A 182 -6.34 1.06 13.57
C SER A 182 -4.95 1.36 14.11
N THR A 183 -4.53 0.68 15.18
CA THR A 183 -3.23 0.91 15.81
C THR A 183 -2.23 -0.13 15.29
N PRO A 184 -1.18 0.28 14.56
CA PRO A 184 -0.18 -0.65 14.05
C PRO A 184 0.57 -1.37 15.19
N SER A 185 1.07 -2.58 14.95
CA SER A 185 1.93 -3.26 15.91
C SER A 185 3.26 -2.53 16.10
N GLU A 186 3.98 -2.83 17.19
CA GLU A 186 5.33 -2.29 17.43
C GLU A 186 6.30 -2.65 16.29
N GLU A 187 6.13 -3.82 15.65
CA GLU A 187 6.95 -4.22 14.51
C GLU A 187 6.71 -3.32 13.30
N GLU A 188 5.44 -3.04 12.97
CA GLU A 188 5.08 -2.15 11.86
C GLU A 188 5.58 -0.72 12.13
N GLN A 189 5.42 -0.22 13.35
CA GLN A 189 5.95 1.08 13.77
C GLN A 189 7.47 1.13 13.69
N SER A 190 8.17 0.10 14.18
CA SER A 190 9.62 -0.01 14.13
C SER A 190 10.14 0.01 12.69
N ARG A 191 9.44 -0.66 11.77
CA ARG A 191 9.77 -0.65 10.35
C ARG A 191 9.71 0.76 9.76
N VAL A 192 8.64 1.52 10.04
CA VAL A 192 8.53 2.91 9.58
C VAL A 192 9.59 3.78 10.23
N ASN A 193 9.76 3.68 11.55
CA ASN A 193 10.74 4.43 12.32
C ASN A 193 12.16 4.23 11.80
N SER A 194 12.52 3.03 11.35
CA SER A 194 13.82 2.76 10.75
C SER A 194 14.08 3.64 9.52
N VAL A 195 13.09 3.77 8.62
CA VAL A 195 13.18 4.59 7.41
C VAL A 195 13.21 6.09 7.76
N ILE A 196 12.36 6.52 8.70
CA ILE A 196 12.31 7.92 9.17
C ILE A 196 13.60 8.30 9.90
N SER A 197 14.26 7.37 10.59
CA SER A 197 15.50 7.68 11.30
C SER A 197 16.63 8.07 10.36
N GLU A 198 16.68 7.49 9.15
CA GLU A 198 17.68 7.83 8.13
C GLU A 198 17.56 9.29 7.68
N TRP A 199 16.34 9.83 7.65
CA TRP A 199 16.05 11.22 7.28
C TRP A 199 16.68 12.25 8.23
N ASN A 200 17.09 11.82 9.43
CA ASN A 200 17.63 12.74 10.42
C ASN A 200 19.05 13.19 10.11
N ASP A 201 19.85 12.33 9.46
CA ASP A 201 21.19 12.64 8.98
C ASP A 201 21.13 13.15 7.54
N VAL A 202 21.02 14.48 7.40
CA VAL A 202 20.87 15.14 6.10
C VAL A 202 22.03 14.81 5.16
N GLN A 203 23.25 14.73 5.69
CA GLN A 203 24.44 14.57 4.89
C GLN A 203 24.58 13.12 4.40
N ALA A 204 24.28 12.14 5.26
CA ALA A 204 24.29 10.73 4.87
C ALA A 204 23.08 10.35 3.99
N TYR A 205 21.94 11.05 4.14
CA TYR A 205 20.72 10.73 3.41
C TYR A 205 20.67 11.33 2.00
N LEU A 206 21.26 12.51 1.79
CA LEU A 206 21.22 13.23 0.52
C LEU A 206 21.64 12.36 -0.70
N PRO A 207 22.69 11.53 -0.66
CA PRO A 207 23.03 10.65 -1.78
C PRO A 207 21.90 9.69 -2.16
N LYS A 208 21.09 9.21 -1.21
CA LYS A 208 19.94 8.33 -1.49
C LYS A 208 18.79 9.10 -2.15
N VAL A 209 18.64 10.38 -1.84
CA VAL A 209 17.64 11.27 -2.45
C VAL A 209 18.02 11.60 -3.89
N ASN A 210 19.29 11.88 -4.13
CA ASN A 210 19.80 12.21 -5.47
C ASN A 210 19.99 10.97 -6.36
N ALA A 211 19.99 9.76 -5.79
CA ALA A 211 20.11 8.52 -6.53
C ALA A 211 19.14 8.45 -7.73
N PRO A 212 19.57 7.89 -8.86
CA PRO A 212 18.73 7.78 -10.05
C PRO A 212 17.59 6.78 -9.84
N GLY A 213 16.47 7.02 -10.54
CA GLY A 213 15.29 6.17 -10.50
C GLY A 213 14.05 6.95 -10.07
N SER A 214 12.88 6.32 -10.16
CA SER A 214 11.59 6.86 -9.70
C SER A 214 11.34 8.33 -10.11
N ARG A 215 11.78 8.72 -11.31
CA ARG A 215 11.47 10.03 -11.91
C ARG A 215 10.10 9.98 -12.56
N ILE A 216 9.54 11.14 -12.93
CA ILE A 216 8.17 11.21 -13.44
C ILE A 216 7.93 10.30 -14.66
N GLU A 217 8.89 10.15 -15.57
CA GLU A 217 8.79 9.22 -16.69
C GLU A 217 8.61 7.77 -16.24
N SER A 218 9.27 7.32 -15.15
CA SER A 218 9.10 5.96 -14.61
C SER A 218 7.65 5.65 -14.20
N TYR A 219 6.86 6.67 -13.89
CA TYR A 219 5.45 6.52 -13.52
C TYR A 219 4.49 6.63 -14.71
N ARG A 220 4.89 7.34 -15.78
CA ARG A 220 4.05 7.66 -16.93
C ARG A 220 4.41 6.91 -18.21
N GLN A 221 5.53 6.21 -18.24
CA GLN A 221 5.87 5.33 -19.35
C GLN A 221 4.87 4.16 -19.37
N ASP A 222 4.46 3.77 -20.57
CA ASP A 222 3.62 2.58 -20.75
C ASP A 222 4.41 1.35 -20.30
N PHE A 223 3.96 0.77 -19.20
CA PHE A 223 4.52 -0.39 -18.55
C PHE A 223 3.69 -1.62 -18.92
N CYS A 224 4.15 -2.34 -19.95
CA CYS A 224 3.69 -3.70 -20.21
C CYS A 224 4.47 -4.70 -19.35
N GLY A 225 4.31 -4.63 -18.03
CA GLY A 225 4.86 -5.63 -17.12
C GLY A 225 4.06 -6.91 -17.16
N ARG A 226 4.48 -7.88 -17.98
CA ARG A 226 4.20 -9.30 -17.73
C ARG A 226 5.18 -9.83 -16.68
#